data_AF-A0A7Y5KCD2-F1
#
_entry.id   AF-A0A7Y5KCD2-F1
#
_cell.length_a   1.000
_cell.length_b   1.000
_cell.length_c   1.000
_cell.angle_alpha   90.00
_cell.angle_beta   90.00
_cell.angle_gamma   90.00
#
_symmetry.space_group_name_H-M   'P 1'
#
loop_
_entity.id
_entity.type
_entity.pdbx_description
1 polymer ?
#
loop_
_entity_poly.entity_id
_entity_poly.type
_entity_poly.pdbx_seq_one_letter_code
_entity_poly.pdbx_strand_id
1 'polypeptide(L)'
;MKYKLNFLMLALMLGAASLFAQDMAGTVAMGVRGGVTNYEGDDFDTAEIRPYGSVFGEHFLSNRLSAEVALNIGRLAAKTGSQDFRSQLTGLSLLGRLGILKSHSFRPY
;
A
#
# COMPACT_ATOMS: atom_id res chain seq x y z
N MET A 1 40.53 14.47 8.10
CA MET A 1 40.24 13.52 7.00
C MET A 1 39.29 12.37 7.41
N LYS A 2 38.25 12.58 8.24
CA LYS A 2 37.43 11.48 8.77
C LYS A 2 36.12 11.18 8.01
N TYR A 3 35.73 11.98 7.02
CA TYR A 3 34.42 11.85 6.35
C TYR A 3 34.44 11.06 5.02
N LYS A 4 35.61 10.73 4.47
CA LYS A 4 35.72 10.08 3.15
C LYS A 4 35.32 8.60 3.16
N LEU A 5 35.46 7.91 4.30
CA LEU A 5 35.17 6.47 4.40
C LEU A 5 33.66 6.17 4.41
N ASN A 6 32.86 7.05 5.00
CA ASN A 6 31.41 6.87 5.09
C ASN A 6 30.70 7.01 3.73
N PHE A 7 31.21 7.86 2.85
CA PHE A 7 30.60 8.07 1.53
C PHE A 7 30.82 6.88 0.60
N LEU A 8 31.99 6.23 0.69
CA LEU A 8 32.31 5.03 -0.07
C LEU A 8 31.51 3.82 0.40
N MET A 9 31.34 3.65 1.73
CA MET A 9 30.46 2.59 2.27
C MET A 9 29.00 2.81 1.88
N LEU A 10 28.51 4.05 1.92
CA LEU A 10 27.15 4.38 1.50
C LEU A 10 26.94 4.10 0.00
N ALA A 11 27.91 4.47 -0.85
CA ALA A 11 27.89 4.19 -2.28
C ALA A 11 27.96 2.67 -2.58
N LEU A 12 28.76 1.90 -1.84
CA LEU A 12 28.82 0.43 -1.94
C LEU A 12 27.52 -0.23 -1.50
N MET A 13 26.90 0.26 -0.42
CA MET A 13 25.61 -0.24 0.07
C MET A 13 24.47 0.06 -0.92
N LEU A 14 24.45 1.27 -1.50
CA LEU A 14 23.50 1.65 -2.56
C LEU A 14 23.76 0.89 -3.87
N GLY A 15 25.02 0.66 -4.22
CA GLY A 15 25.42 -0.12 -5.40
C GLY A 15 25.08 -1.60 -5.28
N ALA A 16 25.30 -2.20 -4.11
CA ALA A 16 24.96 -3.60 -3.84
C ALA A 16 23.44 -3.85 -3.85
N ALA A 17 22.62 -2.87 -3.44
CA ALA A 17 21.17 -2.98 -3.53
C ALA A 17 20.65 -3.19 -4.97
N SER A 18 21.39 -2.67 -5.97
CA SER A 18 21.06 -2.86 -7.39
C SER A 18 21.47 -4.24 -7.93
N LEU A 19 22.45 -4.91 -7.31
CA LEU A 19 22.91 -6.25 -7.69
C LEU A 19 21.93 -7.36 -7.26
N PHE A 20 21.05 -7.08 -6.28
CA PHE A 20 19.98 -7.98 -5.83
C PHE A 20 18.60 -7.60 -6.34
N ALA A 21 18.52 -6.73 -7.36
CA ALA A 21 17.29 -6.40 -8.04
C ALA A 21 16.76 -7.65 -8.78
N GLN A 22 15.97 -8.48 -8.09
CA GLN A 22 15.31 -9.63 -8.70
C GLN A 22 14.23 -9.15 -9.69
N ASP A 23 14.13 -9.85 -10.82
CA ASP A 23 13.00 -9.74 -11.73
C ASP A 23 11.72 -10.08 -10.95
N MET A 24 10.77 -9.17 -10.96
CA MET A 24 9.51 -9.35 -10.23
C MET A 24 8.49 -10.09 -11.09
N ALA A 25 8.67 -10.15 -12.40
CA ALA A 25 7.71 -10.80 -13.28
C ALA A 25 7.48 -12.27 -12.87
N GLY A 26 6.21 -12.65 -12.70
CA GLY A 26 5.80 -13.97 -12.25
C GLY A 26 5.82 -14.19 -10.73
N THR A 27 6.31 -13.22 -9.94
CA THR A 27 6.33 -13.33 -8.48
C THR A 27 4.99 -12.95 -7.85
N VAL A 28 4.84 -13.32 -6.57
CA VAL A 28 3.71 -12.92 -5.74
C VAL A 28 4.23 -12.28 -4.46
N ALA A 29 3.73 -11.08 -4.14
CA ALA A 29 3.92 -10.46 -2.83
C ALA A 29 2.64 -10.65 -2.00
N MET A 30 2.80 -10.88 -0.70
CA MET A 30 1.69 -10.92 0.25
C MET A 30 2.03 -10.04 1.43
N GLY A 31 1.02 -9.41 2.02
CA GLY A 31 1.25 -8.54 3.14
C GLY A 31 -0.01 -8.13 3.87
N VAL A 32 0.23 -7.37 4.93
CA VAL A 32 -0.79 -6.68 5.70
C VAL A 32 -0.58 -5.19 5.57
N ARG A 33 -1.66 -4.42 5.54
CA ARG A 33 -1.61 -2.95 5.54
C ARG A 33 -2.64 -2.37 6.48
N GLY A 34 -2.28 -1.25 7.09
CA GLY A 34 -3.18 -0.39 7.83
C GLY A 34 -3.49 0.86 7.03
N GLY A 35 -4.64 1.46 7.29
CA GLY A 35 -5.01 2.73 6.68
C GLY A 35 -6.16 3.38 7.42
N VAL A 36 -6.73 4.38 6.76
CA VAL A 36 -7.93 5.05 7.24
C VAL A 36 -8.99 5.04 6.16
N THR A 37 -10.24 4.90 6.57
CA THR A 37 -11.41 5.06 5.71
C THR A 37 -12.11 6.36 6.06
N ASN A 38 -12.54 7.09 5.03
CA ASN A 38 -13.46 8.20 5.15
C ASN A 38 -14.79 7.79 4.52
N TYR A 39 -15.91 8.06 5.19
CA TYR A 39 -17.24 7.89 4.63
C TYR A 39 -17.85 9.26 4.43
N GLU A 40 -18.17 9.59 3.18
CA GLU A 40 -18.93 10.77 2.80
C GLU A 40 -20.36 10.29 2.50
N GLY A 41 -21.25 10.45 3.47
CA GLY A 41 -22.68 10.19 3.31
C GLY A 41 -23.41 11.37 2.63
N ASP A 42 -24.68 11.17 2.31
CA ASP A 42 -25.59 12.26 1.88
C ASP A 42 -25.69 13.35 2.97
N ASP A 43 -26.11 14.56 2.57
CA ASP A 43 -25.90 15.94 3.06
C ASP A 43 -25.97 16.22 4.60
N PHE A 44 -26.15 15.23 5.45
CA PHE A 44 -26.26 15.34 6.91
C PHE A 44 -25.24 14.50 7.71
N ASP A 45 -24.38 13.72 7.04
CA ASP A 45 -23.35 12.92 7.70
C ASP A 45 -22.01 13.63 7.77
N THR A 46 -21.51 13.90 8.98
CA THR A 46 -20.13 14.40 9.13
C THR A 46 -19.13 13.28 8.83
N ALA A 47 -18.25 13.53 7.86
CA ALA A 47 -17.11 12.68 7.54
C ALA A 47 -16.26 12.39 8.79
N GLU A 48 -16.03 11.11 9.10
CA GLU A 48 -15.19 10.69 10.21
C GLU A 48 -14.13 9.69 9.76
N ILE A 49 -12.87 10.00 10.11
CA ILE A 49 -11.72 9.15 9.83
C ILE A 49 -11.73 7.95 10.77
N ARG A 50 -11.76 6.74 10.21
CA ARG A 50 -11.73 5.49 10.97
C ARG A 50 -10.57 4.59 10.59
N PRO A 51 -9.98 3.84 11.54
CA PRO A 51 -8.91 2.91 11.23
C PRO A 51 -9.45 1.74 10.42
N TYR A 52 -8.57 1.23 9.57
CA TYR A 52 -8.85 0.15 8.64
C TYR A 52 -7.61 -0.75 8.50
N GLY A 53 -7.83 -2.05 8.28
CA GLY A 53 -6.79 -3.04 8.07
C GLY A 53 -7.09 -3.94 6.87
N SER A 54 -6.05 -4.47 6.24
CA SER A 54 -6.19 -5.35 5.09
C SER A 54 -5.07 -6.37 5.00
N VAL A 55 -5.43 -7.54 4.47
CA VAL A 55 -4.49 -8.53 3.95
C VAL A 55 -4.59 -8.50 2.42
N PHE A 56 -3.46 -8.60 1.74
CA PHE A 56 -3.42 -8.54 0.28
C PHE A 56 -2.45 -9.55 -0.31
N GLY A 57 -2.72 -9.90 -1.56
CA GLY A 57 -1.80 -10.61 -2.45
C GLY A 57 -1.69 -9.86 -3.77
N GLU A 58 -0.46 -9.61 -4.23
CA GLU A 58 -0.14 -8.93 -5.48
C GLU A 58 0.65 -9.87 -6.38
N HIS A 59 0.13 -10.15 -7.57
CA HIS A 59 0.83 -10.89 -8.61
C HIS A 59 1.42 -9.95 -9.65
N PHE A 60 2.71 -10.10 -9.92
CA PHE A 60 3.44 -9.27 -10.85
C PHE A 60 3.40 -9.88 -12.26
N LEU A 61 2.60 -9.28 -13.14
CA LEU A 61 2.49 -9.68 -14.54
C LEU A 61 3.74 -9.31 -15.34
N SER A 62 4.43 -8.25 -14.91
CA SER A 62 5.74 -7.83 -15.40
C SER A 62 6.45 -6.99 -14.33
N ASN A 63 7.67 -6.51 -14.63
CA ASN A 63 8.38 -5.54 -13.78
C ASN A 63 7.63 -4.20 -13.59
N ARG A 64 6.59 -3.93 -14.39
CA ARG A 64 5.82 -2.68 -14.31
C ARG A 64 4.36 -2.88 -14.00
N LEU A 65 3.78 -4.01 -14.36
CA LEU A 65 2.35 -4.25 -14.20
C LEU A 65 2.11 -5.35 -13.18
N SER A 66 1.15 -5.13 -12.30
CA SER A 66 0.71 -6.11 -11.32
C SER A 66 -0.78 -6.02 -11.08
N ALA A 67 -1.35 -7.11 -10.57
CA ALA A 67 -2.73 -7.19 -10.13
C ALA A 67 -2.74 -7.56 -8.65
N GLU A 68 -3.54 -6.85 -7.87
CA GLU A 68 -3.68 -7.06 -6.43
C GLU A 68 -5.11 -7.44 -6.10
N VAL A 69 -5.26 -8.44 -5.23
CA VAL A 69 -6.50 -8.75 -4.53
C VAL A 69 -6.31 -8.51 -3.04
N ALA A 70 -7.29 -7.91 -2.39
CA ALA A 70 -7.21 -7.67 -0.96
C ALA A 70 -8.54 -7.84 -0.24
N LEU A 71 -8.44 -8.38 0.97
CA LEU A 71 -9.52 -8.44 1.94
C LEU A 71 -9.34 -7.34 2.96
N ASN A 72 -10.42 -6.61 3.17
CA ASN A 72 -10.45 -5.27 3.74
C ASN A 72 -11.38 -5.31 4.94
N ILE A 73 -10.90 -4.93 6.12
CA ILE A 73 -11.69 -4.88 7.36
C ILE A 73 -11.56 -3.49 7.97
N GLY A 74 -12.67 -2.77 8.05
CA GLY A 74 -12.70 -1.42 8.60
C GLY A 74 -14.00 -1.14 9.34
N ARG A 75 -14.11 0.09 9.85
CA ARG A 75 -15.35 0.60 10.43
C ARG A 75 -15.85 1.75 9.57
N LEU A 76 -17.11 1.70 9.17
CA LEU A 76 -17.81 2.86 8.65
C LEU A 76 -18.42 3.62 9.83
N ALA A 77 -18.30 4.93 9.80
CA ALA A 77 -19.00 5.80 10.74
C ALA A 77 -19.69 6.90 9.94
N ALA A 78 -21.02 6.90 10.04
CA ALA A 78 -21.87 8.00 9.65
C ALA A 78 -22.49 8.52 10.95
N LYS A 79 -22.34 9.82 11.22
CA LYS A 79 -23.04 10.47 12.33
C LYS A 79 -24.30 11.12 11.80
N THR A 80 -25.35 10.32 11.66
CA THR A 80 -26.69 10.91 11.56
C THR A 80 -27.05 11.45 12.94
N GLY A 81 -27.57 12.67 13.01
CA GLY A 81 -27.78 13.47 14.23
C GLY A 81 -28.58 12.87 15.39
N SER A 82 -28.96 11.58 15.36
CA SER A 82 -29.54 10.88 16.51
C SER A 82 -29.03 9.45 16.77
N GLN A 83 -28.23 8.83 15.90
CA GLN A 83 -27.70 7.47 16.13
C GLN A 83 -26.31 7.28 15.50
N ASP A 84 -25.33 6.92 16.35
CA ASP A 84 -24.02 6.42 15.90
C ASP A 84 -24.24 5.06 15.21
N PHE A 85 -24.31 5.03 13.88
CA PHE A 85 -24.29 3.76 13.17
C PHE A 85 -22.87 3.20 13.18
N ARG A 86 -22.65 2.13 13.94
CA ARG A 86 -21.37 1.41 14.00
C ARG A 86 -21.44 0.18 13.10
N SER A 87 -21.04 0.33 11.84
CA SER A 87 -20.90 -0.82 10.94
C SER A 87 -19.47 -1.24 10.75
N GLN A 88 -19.24 -2.54 10.84
CA GLN A 88 -18.02 -3.16 10.38
C GLN A 88 -18.13 -3.36 8.86
N LEU A 89 -17.24 -2.73 8.11
CA LEU A 89 -17.12 -2.94 6.68
C LEU A 89 -16.13 -4.06 6.43
N THR A 90 -16.59 -5.10 5.74
CA THR A 90 -15.73 -6.09 5.11
C THR A 90 -15.82 -5.90 3.60
N GLY A 91 -14.68 -5.77 2.94
CA GLY A 91 -14.61 -5.51 1.50
C GLY A 91 -13.63 -6.43 0.79
N LEU A 92 -13.89 -6.68 -0.48
CA LEU A 92 -12.95 -7.26 -1.42
C LEU A 92 -12.55 -6.15 -2.40
N SER A 93 -11.26 -5.93 -2.60
CA SER A 93 -10.77 -5.02 -3.65
C SER A 93 -9.90 -5.77 -4.66
N LEU A 94 -10.00 -5.31 -5.91
CA LEU A 94 -9.21 -5.77 -7.05
C LEU A 94 -8.60 -4.53 -7.69
N LEU A 95 -7.27 -4.48 -7.80
CA LEU A 95 -6.54 -3.33 -8.32
C LEU A 95 -5.54 -3.77 -9.39
N GLY A 96 -5.51 -3.06 -10.52
CA GLY A 96 -4.39 -3.09 -11.46
C GLY A 96 -3.41 -1.97 -11.11
N ARG A 97 -2.11 -2.28 -11.02
CA ARG A 97 -1.08 -1.33 -10.60
C ARG A 97 0.02 -1.19 -11.65
N LEU A 98 0.37 0.06 -11.95
CA LEU A 98 1.42 0.40 -12.92
C LEU A 98 2.56 1.13 -12.23
N GLY A 99 3.70 0.47 -12.10
CA GLY A 99 4.92 1.07 -11.58
C GLY A 99 5.45 2.14 -12.53
N ILE A 100 5.61 3.37 -12.01
CA ILE A 100 6.09 4.53 -12.76
C ILE A 100 7.59 4.39 -13.06
N LEU A 101 8.37 3.92 -12.10
CA LEU A 101 9.82 3.75 -12.22
C LEU A 101 10.18 2.32 -12.67
N LYS A 102 11.22 2.19 -13.51
CA LYS A 102 11.90 0.90 -13.79
C LYS A 102 12.87 0.53 -12.67
N SER A 103 12.43 0.63 -11.42
CA SER A 103 13.27 0.38 -10.24
C SER A 103 12.71 -0.82 -9.49
N HIS A 104 13.59 -1.77 -9.19
CA HIS A 104 13.24 -3.01 -8.48
C HIS A 104 13.16 -2.81 -6.96
N SER A 105 13.87 -1.82 -6.41
CA SER A 105 13.94 -1.57 -4.97
C SER A 105 12.87 -0.58 -4.49
N PHE A 106 12.40 0.30 -5.38
CA PHE A 106 11.38 1.30 -5.10
C PHE A 106 10.49 1.47 -6.32
N ARG A 107 9.22 1.09 -6.18
CA ARG A 107 8.23 1.08 -7.25
C ARG A 107 7.01 1.90 -6.82
N PRO A 108 7.04 3.24 -7.01
CA PRO A 108 5.83 4.01 -6.90
C PRO A 108 4.90 3.60 -8.05
N TYR A 109 3.66 3.31 -7.70
CA TYR A 109 2.55 3.05 -8.62
C TYR A 109 1.44 4.07 -8.35
#